data_AF-A0A9P6KEA6-F1
#
_entry.id   AF-A0A9P6KEA6-F1
#
_cell.length_a   1.000
_cell.length_b   1.000
_cell.length_c   1.000
_cell.angle_alpha   90.00
_cell.angle_beta   90.00
_cell.angle_gamma   90.00
#
_symmetry.space_group_name_H-M   'P 1'
#
loop_
_entity.id
_entity.type
_entity.pdbx_description
1 polymer ?
#
loop_
_entity_poly.entity_id
_entity_poly.type
_entity_poly.pdbx_seq_one_letter_code
_entity_poly.pdbx_strand_id
1 'polypeptide(L)'
;MKKEIDDCLAKVKEERETAIRIREEAARAVQLEKERLEKEVEDKKKAEEAAKVAREEIAKANAQAVATASAAKAKQQAAAAAQHQASTTSTVFASDSANREYDHYISVLNHLKQNVDPAVSNDPATKKYCFAQRREIRAIIGQLVNIKKEIFRVATELDSMFKETMRTRGAAAYYWVMNTTAKKLVKQAETEALVTASHTFPLAHVAVLLFTNHEKFKDVLMARFSKKCPYVIPKYFAKEPTETPDQFLKKLGYTMKEKGWESEAQYDARQCGMFSLYCAIMQTTPQVGQNLYPLSQGWTWMARIINMPPHPITPALITVFLEVCGHGYMRAYRQQANKVLQLLMSDFIPLIPKEGVAGTTRLKTLLENLLKTGQIPVPEGREFDG
;
A
#
# COMPACT_ATOMS: atom_id res chain seq x y z
N MET A 1 44.14 105.94 -57.59
CA MET A 1 45.29 105.42 -56.82
C MET A 1 45.11 105.46 -55.29
N LYS A 2 44.95 106.59 -54.59
CA LYS A 2 44.79 106.57 -53.11
C LYS A 2 43.43 106.01 -52.61
N LYS A 3 42.33 106.27 -53.32
CA LYS A 3 40.97 105.89 -52.91
C LYS A 3 40.67 104.38 -53.09
N GLU A 4 41.34 103.72 -54.02
CA GLU A 4 41.18 102.28 -54.30
C GLU A 4 41.96 101.39 -53.31
N ILE A 5 43.00 101.94 -52.68
CA ILE A 5 43.79 101.23 -51.67
C ILE A 5 43.06 101.22 -50.33
N ASP A 6 42.39 102.31 -49.96
CA ASP A 6 41.64 102.41 -48.71
C ASP A 6 40.38 101.52 -48.70
N ASP A 7 39.64 101.43 -49.82
CA ASP A 7 38.49 100.51 -49.96
C ASP A 7 38.92 99.03 -49.95
N CYS A 8 40.10 98.71 -50.48
CA CYS A 8 40.68 97.37 -50.43
C CYS A 8 41.07 96.97 -48.99
N LEU A 9 41.68 97.89 -48.24
CA LEU A 9 42.04 97.66 -46.84
C LEU A 9 40.81 97.52 -45.92
N ALA A 10 39.73 98.24 -46.19
CA ALA A 10 38.48 98.10 -45.45
C ALA A 10 37.82 96.73 -45.67
N LYS A 11 37.74 96.25 -46.93
CA LYS A 11 37.24 94.91 -47.26
C LYS A 11 38.07 93.80 -46.63
N VAL A 12 39.40 93.89 -46.67
CA VAL A 12 40.30 92.90 -46.05
C VAL A 12 40.11 92.85 -44.53
N LYS A 13 39.81 93.99 -43.89
CA LYS A 13 39.55 94.04 -42.45
C LYS A 13 38.20 93.39 -42.10
N GLU A 14 37.16 93.69 -42.86
CA GLU A 14 35.81 93.12 -42.68
C GLU A 14 35.83 91.60 -42.93
N GLU A 15 36.46 91.13 -44.01
CA GLU A 15 36.62 89.71 -44.31
C GLU A 15 37.37 88.97 -43.19
N ARG A 16 38.41 89.59 -42.63
CA ARG A 16 39.18 89.03 -41.51
C ARG A 16 38.36 88.96 -40.22
N GLU A 17 37.54 89.96 -39.94
CA GLU A 17 36.64 89.96 -38.76
C GLU A 17 35.52 88.91 -38.91
N THR A 18 34.93 88.74 -40.09
CA THR A 18 33.99 87.63 -40.36
C THR A 18 34.65 86.26 -40.26
N ALA A 19 35.88 86.10 -40.78
CA ALA A 19 36.61 84.85 -40.69
C ALA A 19 36.96 84.49 -39.24
N ILE A 20 37.24 85.48 -38.38
CA ILE A 20 37.45 85.26 -36.94
C ILE A 20 36.15 84.81 -36.26
N ARG A 21 35.01 85.47 -36.54
CA ARG A 21 33.71 85.06 -35.98
C ARG A 21 33.30 83.65 -36.37
N ILE A 22 33.44 83.28 -37.65
CA ILE A 22 33.12 81.93 -38.14
C ILE A 22 34.02 80.89 -37.46
N ARG A 23 35.31 81.21 -37.24
CA ARG A 23 36.25 80.32 -36.58
C ARG A 23 35.96 80.15 -35.08
N GLU A 24 35.50 81.21 -34.41
CA GLU A 24 35.07 81.15 -33.00
C GLU A 24 33.75 80.40 -32.81
N GLU A 25 32.78 80.57 -33.70
CA GLU A 25 31.51 79.81 -33.67
C GLU A 25 31.76 78.33 -33.96
N ALA A 26 32.63 78.00 -34.94
CA ALA A 26 33.04 76.63 -35.20
C ALA A 26 33.78 76.00 -34.01
N ALA A 27 34.67 76.75 -33.33
CA ALA A 27 35.36 76.27 -32.14
C ALA A 27 34.40 76.00 -30.97
N ARG A 28 33.39 76.85 -30.77
CA ARG A 28 32.35 76.63 -29.75
C ARG A 28 31.47 75.41 -30.06
N ALA A 29 31.10 75.20 -31.31
CA ALA A 29 30.31 74.04 -31.73
C ALA A 29 31.08 72.72 -31.51
N VAL A 30 32.38 72.69 -31.82
CA VAL A 30 33.24 71.51 -31.58
C VAL A 30 33.39 71.22 -30.08
N GLN A 31 33.52 72.26 -29.25
CA GLN A 31 33.61 72.09 -27.79
C GLN A 31 32.32 71.53 -27.19
N LEU A 32 31.17 72.02 -27.64
CA LEU A 32 29.86 71.58 -27.13
C LEU A 32 29.53 70.14 -27.55
N GLU A 33 29.93 69.74 -28.75
CA GLU A 33 29.79 68.36 -29.22
C GLU A 33 30.70 67.39 -28.45
N LYS A 34 31.93 67.82 -28.12
CA LYS A 34 32.86 67.05 -27.31
C LYS A 34 32.32 66.82 -25.89
N GLU A 35 31.78 67.86 -25.26
CA GLU A 35 31.16 67.75 -23.93
C GLU A 35 29.92 66.84 -23.92
N ARG A 36 29.14 66.84 -25.02
CA ARG A 36 27.98 65.95 -25.17
C ARG A 36 28.40 64.48 -25.27
N LEU A 37 29.42 64.19 -26.08
CA LEU A 37 29.97 62.84 -26.23
C LEU A 37 30.62 62.34 -24.94
N GLU A 38 31.33 63.19 -24.20
CA GLU A 38 31.92 62.83 -22.91
C GLU A 38 30.85 62.48 -21.87
N LYS A 39 29.75 63.24 -21.80
CA LYS A 39 28.59 62.90 -20.94
C LYS A 39 27.92 61.59 -21.34
N GLU A 40 27.70 61.34 -22.62
CA GLU A 40 27.05 60.11 -23.07
C GLU A 40 27.89 58.85 -22.77
N VAL A 41 29.22 58.95 -22.86
CA VAL A 41 30.14 57.87 -22.50
C VAL A 41 30.14 57.64 -20.98
N GLU A 42 30.10 58.70 -20.17
CA GLU A 42 30.05 58.59 -18.72
C GLU A 42 28.72 57.98 -18.23
N ASP A 43 27.59 58.40 -18.82
CA ASP A 43 26.26 57.87 -18.49
C ASP A 43 26.13 56.39 -18.89
N LYS A 44 26.68 55.98 -20.04
CA LYS A 44 26.71 54.56 -20.45
C LYS A 44 27.56 53.70 -19.50
N LYS A 45 28.72 54.19 -19.06
CA LYS A 45 29.56 53.48 -18.07
C LYS A 45 28.85 53.31 -16.73
N LYS A 46 28.18 54.35 -16.23
CA LYS A 46 27.41 54.28 -14.98
C LYS A 46 26.24 53.31 -15.08
N ALA A 47 25.55 53.26 -16.22
CA ALA A 47 24.45 52.32 -16.44
C ALA A 47 24.91 50.85 -16.52
N GLU A 48 26.04 50.58 -17.18
CA GLU A 48 26.62 49.22 -17.25
C GLU A 48 27.08 48.71 -15.89
N GLU A 49 27.71 49.58 -15.09
CA GLU A 49 28.19 49.22 -13.76
C GLU A 49 27.04 48.95 -12.78
N ALA A 50 25.97 49.76 -12.82
CA ALA A 50 24.76 49.52 -12.05
C ALA A 50 24.07 48.20 -12.44
N ALA A 51 24.01 47.86 -13.73
CA ALA A 51 23.44 46.61 -14.21
C ALA A 51 24.25 45.37 -13.79
N LYS A 52 25.58 45.49 -13.72
CA LYS A 52 26.47 44.42 -13.26
C LYS A 52 26.29 44.13 -11.77
N VAL A 53 26.22 45.18 -10.95
CA VAL A 53 25.99 45.04 -9.50
C VAL A 53 24.63 44.39 -9.22
N ALA A 54 23.56 44.83 -9.90
CA ALA A 54 22.23 44.24 -9.73
C ALA A 54 22.17 42.74 -10.11
N ARG A 55 22.89 42.33 -11.17
CA ARG A 55 22.97 40.92 -11.58
C ARG A 55 23.73 40.06 -10.56
N GLU A 56 24.80 40.58 -9.98
CA GLU A 56 25.58 39.88 -8.95
C GLU A 56 24.79 39.72 -7.63
N GLU A 57 23.98 40.70 -7.25
CA GLU A 57 23.10 40.59 -6.07
C GLU A 57 21.98 39.55 -6.26
N ILE A 58 21.32 39.54 -7.42
CA ILE A 58 20.29 38.53 -7.74
C ILE A 58 20.89 37.12 -7.78
N ALA A 59 22.10 36.96 -8.33
CA ALA A 59 22.79 35.68 -8.37
C ALA A 59 23.16 35.18 -6.95
N LYS A 60 23.63 36.07 -6.07
CA LYS A 60 23.92 35.73 -4.66
C LYS A 60 22.66 35.36 -3.87
N ALA A 61 21.56 36.09 -4.07
CA ALA A 61 20.28 35.79 -3.42
C ALA A 61 19.71 34.43 -3.84
N ASN A 62 19.77 34.09 -5.14
CA ASN A 62 19.33 32.79 -5.65
C ASN A 62 20.24 31.64 -5.16
N ALA A 63 21.55 31.85 -5.09
CA ALA A 63 22.47 30.84 -4.56
C ALA A 63 22.21 30.54 -3.06
N GLN A 64 21.93 31.58 -2.26
CA GLN A 64 21.56 31.40 -0.85
C GLN A 64 20.21 30.70 -0.68
N ALA A 65 19.20 31.02 -1.49
CA ALA A 65 17.89 30.39 -1.45
C ALA A 65 17.95 28.89 -1.83
N VAL A 66 18.75 28.54 -2.85
CA VAL A 66 18.96 27.13 -3.25
C VAL A 66 19.74 26.36 -2.20
N ALA A 67 20.74 26.97 -1.56
CA ALA A 67 21.51 26.35 -0.47
C ALA A 67 20.68 26.14 0.81
N THR A 68 19.78 27.07 1.16
CA THR A 68 18.87 26.90 2.31
C THR A 68 17.78 25.88 2.03
N ALA A 69 17.24 25.82 0.80
CA ALA A 69 16.24 24.81 0.41
C ALA A 69 16.84 23.39 0.36
N SER A 70 18.09 23.23 -0.10
CA SER A 70 18.78 21.93 -0.12
C SER A 70 19.16 21.47 1.28
N ALA A 71 19.61 22.38 2.17
CA ALA A 71 19.88 22.07 3.57
C ALA A 71 18.62 21.72 4.36
N ALA A 72 17.48 22.36 4.08
CA ALA A 72 16.20 22.03 4.69
C ALA A 72 15.69 20.64 4.25
N LYS A 73 15.78 20.31 2.95
CA LYS A 73 15.45 18.97 2.43
C LYS A 73 16.38 17.89 2.99
N ALA A 74 17.69 18.17 3.11
CA ALA A 74 18.65 17.24 3.71
C ALA A 74 18.38 17.01 5.21
N LYS A 75 18.00 18.04 5.97
CA LYS A 75 17.56 17.90 7.37
C LYS A 75 16.26 17.12 7.51
N GLN A 76 15.29 17.31 6.60
CA GLN A 76 14.04 16.55 6.60
C GLN A 76 14.28 15.07 6.24
N GLN A 77 15.14 14.79 5.27
CA GLN A 77 15.53 13.43 4.90
C GLN A 77 16.38 12.75 5.99
N ALA A 78 17.27 13.49 6.66
CA ALA A 78 18.04 12.99 7.80
C ALA A 78 17.15 12.75 9.03
N ALA A 79 16.13 13.58 9.28
CA ALA A 79 15.14 13.37 10.34
C ALA A 79 14.21 12.18 10.04
N ALA A 80 13.80 11.99 8.78
CA ALA A 80 13.05 10.81 8.35
C ALA A 80 13.90 9.53 8.39
N ALA A 81 15.19 9.61 8.02
CA ALA A 81 16.13 8.50 8.15
C ALA A 81 16.47 8.18 9.63
N ALA A 82 16.54 9.19 10.50
CA ALA A 82 16.70 9.02 11.94
C ALA A 82 15.44 8.45 12.60
N GLN A 83 14.23 8.79 12.13
CA GLN A 83 12.99 8.12 12.53
C GLN A 83 12.95 6.67 12.04
N HIS A 84 13.46 6.37 10.84
CA HIS A 84 13.59 4.99 10.35
C HIS A 84 14.67 4.19 11.10
N GLN A 85 15.79 4.80 11.50
CA GLN A 85 16.81 4.15 12.34
C GLN A 85 16.40 4.03 13.82
N ALA A 86 15.52 4.92 14.32
CA ALA A 86 14.83 4.71 15.59
C ALA A 86 13.78 3.59 15.52
N SER A 87 13.27 3.24 14.32
CA SER A 87 12.34 2.12 14.12
C SER A 87 13.01 0.74 14.11
N THR A 88 14.35 0.67 14.02
CA THR A 88 15.10 -0.58 14.19
C THR A 88 15.17 -1.07 15.65
N THR A 89 14.58 -0.34 16.59
CA THR A 89 14.27 -0.87 17.93
C THR A 89 12.90 -1.55 17.89
N SER A 90 12.90 -2.88 17.71
CA SER A 90 11.89 -3.87 18.13
C SER A 90 10.57 -3.32 18.73
N THR A 91 9.76 -2.62 17.95
CA THR A 91 8.38 -2.30 18.34
C THR A 91 7.48 -3.18 17.47
N VAL A 92 6.87 -4.17 18.10
CA VAL A 92 5.80 -4.94 17.48
C VAL A 92 4.67 -3.95 17.20
N PHE A 93 4.53 -3.51 15.96
CA PHE A 93 3.37 -2.73 15.53
C PHE A 93 2.17 -3.67 15.48
N ALA A 94 1.37 -3.64 16.54
CA ALA A 94 0.08 -4.32 16.63
C ALA A 94 -0.76 -3.61 17.70
N SER A 95 -2.04 -3.37 17.42
CA SER A 95 -2.97 -2.92 18.47
C SER A 95 -3.12 -3.99 19.56
N ASP A 96 -3.41 -3.59 20.79
CA ASP A 96 -3.67 -4.54 21.90
C ASP A 96 -4.75 -5.56 21.56
N SER A 97 -5.79 -5.12 20.85
CA SER A 97 -6.86 -6.02 20.39
C SER A 97 -6.37 -7.03 19.35
N ALA A 98 -5.43 -6.66 18.47
CA ALA A 98 -4.82 -7.58 17.52
C ALA A 98 -3.93 -8.61 18.22
N ASN A 99 -3.19 -8.20 19.25
CA ASN A 99 -2.40 -9.12 20.07
C ASN A 99 -3.28 -10.15 20.78
N ARG A 100 -4.36 -9.72 21.46
CA ARG A 100 -5.30 -10.62 22.13
C ARG A 100 -5.96 -11.60 21.16
N GLU A 101 -6.36 -11.13 19.98
CA GLU A 101 -6.95 -11.98 18.95
C GLU A 101 -5.94 -13.02 18.42
N TYR A 102 -4.70 -12.60 18.18
CA TYR A 102 -3.63 -13.51 17.79
C TYR A 102 -3.36 -14.57 18.87
N ASP A 103 -3.24 -14.16 20.13
CA ASP A 103 -2.96 -15.06 21.25
C ASP A 103 -4.08 -16.09 21.46
N HIS A 104 -5.35 -15.67 21.31
CA HIS A 104 -6.49 -16.58 21.28
C HIS A 104 -6.31 -17.68 20.24
N TYR A 105 -6.04 -17.32 18.98
CA TYR A 105 -5.87 -18.31 17.91
C TYR A 105 -4.62 -19.17 18.05
N ILE A 106 -3.52 -18.63 18.59
CA ILE A 106 -2.35 -19.44 18.96
C ILE A 106 -2.71 -20.46 20.05
N SER A 107 -3.51 -20.07 21.05
CA SER A 107 -3.99 -21.02 22.07
C SER A 107 -4.81 -22.17 21.47
N VAL A 108 -5.64 -21.88 20.45
CA VAL A 108 -6.41 -22.91 19.71
C VAL A 108 -5.46 -23.86 18.96
N LEU A 109 -4.43 -23.33 18.29
CA LEU A 109 -3.43 -24.18 17.61
C LEU A 109 -2.64 -25.06 18.59
N ASN A 110 -2.28 -24.50 19.75
CA ASN A 110 -1.57 -25.22 20.80
C ASN A 110 -2.46 -26.33 21.38
N HIS A 111 -3.74 -26.04 21.65
CA HIS A 111 -4.69 -27.06 22.09
C HIS A 111 -4.80 -28.20 21.07
N LEU A 112 -4.93 -27.89 19.78
CA LEU A 112 -4.97 -28.88 18.71
C LEU A 112 -3.69 -29.74 18.67
N LYS A 113 -2.52 -29.13 18.83
CA LYS A 113 -1.22 -29.82 18.75
C LYS A 113 -0.91 -30.66 20.00
N GLN A 114 -1.25 -30.16 21.19
CA GLN A 114 -0.85 -30.75 22.47
C GLN A 114 -1.88 -31.74 23.01
N ASN A 115 -3.16 -31.57 22.71
CA ASN A 115 -4.23 -32.39 23.25
C ASN A 115 -4.90 -33.24 22.18
N VAL A 116 -5.28 -32.63 21.05
CA VAL A 116 -6.08 -33.32 20.01
C VAL A 116 -5.23 -34.28 19.16
N ASP A 117 -4.10 -33.81 18.62
CA ASP A 117 -3.23 -34.63 17.77
C ASP A 117 -2.71 -35.88 18.52
N PRO A 118 -2.24 -35.80 19.79
CA PRO A 118 -1.83 -36.97 20.56
C PRO A 118 -3.00 -37.90 20.90
N ALA A 119 -4.15 -37.38 21.32
CA ALA A 119 -5.33 -38.20 21.64
C ALA A 119 -5.81 -39.03 20.45
N VAL A 120 -5.83 -38.45 19.25
CA VAL A 120 -6.15 -39.19 18.00
C VAL A 120 -5.03 -40.17 17.63
N SER A 121 -3.77 -39.81 17.86
CA SER A 121 -2.63 -40.65 17.47
C SER A 121 -2.46 -41.89 18.36
N ASN A 122 -2.83 -41.78 19.63
CA ASN A 122 -2.71 -42.84 20.64
C ASN A 122 -3.82 -43.90 20.55
N ASP A 123 -4.94 -43.61 19.87
CA ASP A 123 -5.98 -44.59 19.56
C ASP A 123 -5.91 -45.01 18.08
N PRO A 124 -5.44 -46.24 17.76
CA PRO A 124 -5.32 -46.72 16.38
C PRO A 124 -6.64 -46.73 15.60
N ALA A 125 -7.77 -47.03 16.26
CA ALA A 125 -9.08 -47.10 15.60
C ALA A 125 -9.56 -45.70 15.22
N THR A 126 -9.45 -44.74 16.14
CA THR A 126 -9.77 -43.33 15.88
C THR A 126 -8.83 -42.72 14.85
N LYS A 127 -7.52 -43.01 14.92
CA LYS A 127 -6.55 -42.59 13.90
C LYS A 127 -6.95 -43.07 12.50
N LYS A 128 -7.25 -44.37 12.35
CA LYS A 128 -7.66 -44.95 11.06
C LYS A 128 -8.92 -44.27 10.53
N TYR A 129 -9.92 -44.06 11.38
CA TYR A 129 -11.15 -43.35 11.02
C TYR A 129 -10.88 -41.91 10.56
N CYS A 130 -10.17 -41.11 11.37
CA CYS A 130 -9.82 -39.73 11.05
C CYS A 130 -9.06 -39.61 9.72
N PHE A 131 -8.15 -40.54 9.43
CA PHE A 131 -7.41 -40.54 8.16
C PHE A 131 -8.30 -40.89 6.96
N ALA A 132 -9.32 -41.74 7.14
CA ALA A 132 -10.34 -41.96 6.11
C ALA A 132 -11.15 -40.67 5.86
N GLN A 133 -11.63 -40.03 6.92
CA GLN A 133 -12.36 -38.74 6.84
C GLN A 133 -11.53 -37.65 6.14
N ARG A 134 -10.22 -37.59 6.41
CA ARG A 134 -9.31 -36.67 5.71
C ARG A 134 -9.32 -36.86 4.19
N ARG A 135 -9.37 -38.11 3.71
CA ARG A 135 -9.40 -38.38 2.26
C ARG A 135 -10.71 -37.91 1.64
N GLU A 136 -11.81 -38.16 2.33
CA GLU A 136 -13.16 -37.76 1.92
C GLU A 136 -13.31 -36.24 1.90
N ILE A 137 -12.90 -35.53 2.96
CA ILE A 137 -12.85 -34.06 3.02
C ILE A 137 -12.07 -33.47 1.83
N ARG A 138 -10.94 -34.08 1.48
CA ARG A 138 -10.13 -33.60 0.34
C ARG A 138 -10.87 -33.72 -0.97
N ALA A 139 -11.61 -34.81 -1.19
CA ALA A 139 -12.39 -35.03 -2.39
C ALA A 139 -13.58 -34.07 -2.46
N ILE A 140 -14.37 -33.99 -1.39
CA ILE A 140 -15.56 -33.13 -1.31
C ILE A 140 -15.21 -31.66 -1.57
N ILE A 141 -14.19 -31.12 -0.88
CA ILE A 141 -13.78 -29.72 -1.06
C ILE A 141 -13.09 -29.50 -2.42
N GLY A 142 -12.34 -30.50 -2.91
CA GLY A 142 -11.62 -30.39 -4.19
C GLY A 142 -12.52 -30.35 -5.42
N GLN A 143 -13.78 -30.76 -5.29
CA GLN A 143 -14.79 -30.73 -6.36
C GLN A 143 -15.80 -29.59 -6.17
N LEU A 144 -15.54 -28.68 -5.23
CA LEU A 144 -16.46 -27.61 -4.92
C LEU A 144 -16.48 -26.58 -6.05
N VAL A 145 -17.68 -26.30 -6.56
CA VAL A 145 -17.95 -25.28 -7.58
C VAL A 145 -18.93 -24.26 -7.04
N ASN A 146 -19.02 -23.10 -7.69
CA ASN A 146 -19.87 -21.98 -7.25
C ASN A 146 -21.36 -22.18 -7.60
N ILE A 147 -21.89 -23.38 -7.42
CA ILE A 147 -23.30 -23.71 -7.66
C ILE A 147 -23.99 -23.86 -6.31
N LYS A 148 -25.12 -23.16 -6.12
CA LYS A 148 -25.87 -23.16 -4.85
C LYS A 148 -26.08 -24.58 -4.30
N LYS A 149 -26.62 -25.49 -5.13
CA LYS A 149 -26.90 -26.87 -4.74
C LYS A 149 -25.64 -27.60 -4.25
N GLU A 150 -24.51 -27.41 -4.91
CA GLU A 150 -23.24 -28.06 -4.54
C GLU A 150 -22.66 -27.52 -3.25
N ILE A 151 -22.72 -26.21 -3.04
CA ILE A 151 -22.31 -25.58 -1.78
C ILE A 151 -23.13 -26.14 -0.61
N PHE A 152 -24.46 -26.24 -0.76
CA PHE A 152 -25.32 -26.82 0.27
C PHE A 152 -25.04 -28.30 0.51
N ARG A 153 -24.84 -29.08 -0.56
CA ARG A 153 -24.48 -30.50 -0.45
C ARG A 153 -23.19 -30.66 0.35
N VAL A 154 -22.12 -29.95 -0.04
CA VAL A 154 -20.81 -29.99 0.61
C VAL A 154 -20.89 -29.57 2.08
N ALA A 155 -21.61 -28.47 2.39
CA ALA A 155 -21.78 -28.03 3.76
C ALA A 155 -22.54 -29.07 4.61
N THR A 156 -23.58 -29.69 4.05
CA THR A 156 -24.39 -30.72 4.73
C THR A 156 -23.61 -32.01 4.97
N GLU A 157 -22.81 -32.44 4.00
CA GLU A 157 -21.94 -33.62 4.14
C GLU A 157 -20.88 -33.40 5.22
N LEU A 158 -20.24 -32.23 5.25
CA LEU A 158 -19.25 -31.88 6.27
C LEU A 158 -19.87 -31.75 7.67
N ASP A 159 -21.05 -31.13 7.79
CA ASP A 159 -21.82 -31.04 9.04
C ASP A 159 -22.18 -32.45 9.57
N SER A 160 -22.66 -33.33 8.69
CA SER A 160 -23.00 -34.72 9.03
C SER A 160 -21.76 -35.49 9.48
N MET A 161 -20.64 -35.33 8.77
CA MET A 161 -19.35 -35.94 9.11
C MET A 161 -18.87 -35.48 10.49
N PHE A 162 -18.99 -34.19 10.80
CA PHE A 162 -18.61 -33.62 12.09
C PHE A 162 -19.47 -34.18 13.22
N LYS A 163 -20.80 -34.18 13.07
CA LYS A 163 -21.74 -34.74 14.05
C LYS A 163 -21.49 -36.22 14.29
N GLU A 164 -21.30 -36.99 13.23
CA GLU A 164 -21.05 -38.43 13.32
C GLU A 164 -19.70 -38.73 13.98
N THR A 165 -18.65 -37.96 13.66
CA THR A 165 -17.35 -38.08 14.32
C THR A 165 -17.46 -37.80 15.81
N MET A 166 -18.17 -36.74 16.20
CA MET A 166 -18.40 -36.41 17.62
C MET A 166 -19.13 -37.55 18.34
N ARG A 167 -20.19 -38.10 17.71
CA ARG A 167 -21.02 -39.17 18.27
C ARG A 167 -20.26 -40.49 18.46
N THR A 168 -19.40 -40.85 17.50
CA THR A 168 -18.78 -42.19 17.47
C THR A 168 -17.34 -42.25 17.97
N ARG A 169 -16.60 -41.13 17.89
CA ARG A 169 -15.18 -41.06 18.22
C ARG A 169 -14.85 -39.97 19.25
N GLY A 170 -15.84 -39.21 19.69
CA GLY A 170 -15.70 -38.20 20.73
C GLY A 170 -15.01 -36.91 20.29
N ALA A 171 -14.76 -36.04 21.27
CA ALA A 171 -14.35 -34.65 21.03
C ALA A 171 -13.00 -34.51 20.32
N ALA A 172 -12.00 -35.33 20.68
CA ALA A 172 -10.67 -35.25 20.06
C ALA A 172 -10.74 -35.52 18.55
N ALA A 173 -11.42 -36.58 18.13
CA ALA A 173 -11.62 -36.87 16.71
C ALA A 173 -12.39 -35.75 16.00
N TYR A 174 -13.44 -35.22 16.64
CA TYR A 174 -14.25 -34.12 16.11
C TYR A 174 -13.40 -32.87 15.83
N TYR A 175 -12.61 -32.41 16.81
CA TYR A 175 -11.69 -31.28 16.61
C TYR A 175 -10.63 -31.56 15.56
N TRP A 176 -10.16 -32.80 15.44
CA TRP A 176 -9.17 -33.18 14.43
C TRP A 176 -9.75 -33.14 13.01
N VAL A 177 -10.99 -33.60 12.83
CA VAL A 177 -11.70 -33.59 11.53
C VAL A 177 -12.04 -32.16 11.14
N MET A 178 -12.58 -31.34 12.05
CA MET A 178 -12.76 -29.89 11.84
C MET A 178 -11.45 -29.22 11.42
N ASN A 179 -10.36 -29.48 12.15
CA ASN A 179 -9.05 -28.94 11.85
C ASN A 179 -8.54 -29.36 10.45
N THR A 180 -8.89 -30.57 10.02
CA THR A 180 -8.55 -31.07 8.68
C THR A 180 -9.35 -30.34 7.60
N THR A 181 -10.64 -30.11 7.81
CA THR A 181 -11.48 -29.27 6.93
C THR A 181 -10.94 -27.85 6.82
N ALA A 182 -10.62 -27.22 7.95
CA ALA A 182 -10.04 -25.86 7.98
C ALA A 182 -8.72 -25.77 7.20
N LYS A 183 -7.81 -26.75 7.40
CA LYS A 183 -6.56 -26.83 6.62
C LYS A 183 -6.83 -26.96 5.12
N LYS A 184 -7.83 -27.74 4.72
CA LYS A 184 -8.16 -27.95 3.30
C LYS A 184 -8.80 -26.71 2.68
N LEU A 185 -9.71 -26.01 3.35
CA LEU A 185 -10.27 -24.74 2.85
C LEU A 185 -9.18 -23.69 2.61
N VAL A 186 -8.31 -23.46 3.60
CA VAL A 186 -7.19 -22.51 3.47
C VAL A 186 -6.23 -22.95 2.36
N LYS A 187 -5.93 -24.25 2.27
CA LYS A 187 -5.06 -24.77 1.21
C LYS A 187 -5.66 -24.63 -0.19
N GLN A 188 -6.98 -24.79 -0.31
CA GLN A 188 -7.68 -24.64 -1.59
C GLN A 188 -7.56 -23.19 -2.09
N ALA A 189 -7.81 -22.22 -1.21
CA ALA A 189 -7.63 -20.81 -1.53
C ALA A 189 -6.17 -20.45 -1.84
N GLU A 190 -5.21 -21.01 -1.10
CA GLU A 190 -3.77 -20.85 -1.38
C GLU A 190 -3.38 -21.29 -2.80
N THR A 191 -4.08 -22.26 -3.39
CA THR A 191 -3.73 -22.82 -4.71
C THR A 191 -4.60 -22.31 -5.86
N GLU A 192 -5.89 -22.10 -5.63
CA GLU A 192 -6.86 -21.79 -6.71
C GLU A 192 -7.15 -20.30 -6.82
N ALA A 193 -6.94 -19.52 -5.75
CA ALA A 193 -7.20 -18.08 -5.74
C ALA A 193 -5.93 -17.24 -5.98
N LEU A 194 -4.91 -17.82 -6.62
CA LEU A 194 -3.66 -17.11 -6.95
C LEU A 194 -3.89 -15.99 -7.97
N VAL A 195 -4.85 -16.17 -8.88
CA VAL A 195 -5.15 -15.24 -9.98
C VAL A 195 -6.53 -14.62 -9.82
N THR A 196 -7.54 -15.44 -9.49
CA THR A 196 -8.94 -15.00 -9.44
C THR A 196 -9.54 -15.27 -8.06
N ALA A 197 -10.01 -14.22 -7.39
CA ALA A 197 -10.62 -14.33 -6.07
C ALA A 197 -12.00 -15.00 -6.08
N SER A 198 -12.66 -15.12 -7.25
CA SER A 198 -14.00 -15.71 -7.40
C SER A 198 -14.07 -17.14 -6.87
N HIS A 199 -13.00 -17.92 -7.02
CA HIS A 199 -12.88 -19.29 -6.50
C HIS A 199 -13.00 -19.39 -4.97
N THR A 200 -12.87 -18.27 -4.24
CA THR A 200 -12.98 -18.28 -2.77
C THR A 200 -14.40 -18.18 -2.25
N PHE A 201 -15.36 -17.68 -3.04
CA PHE A 201 -16.75 -17.55 -2.60
C PHE A 201 -17.45 -18.86 -2.27
N PRO A 202 -17.37 -19.93 -3.08
CA PRO A 202 -17.97 -21.20 -2.69
C PRO A 202 -17.36 -21.76 -1.39
N LEU A 203 -16.05 -21.62 -1.21
CA LEU A 203 -15.35 -22.02 0.03
C LEU A 203 -15.83 -21.20 1.23
N ALA A 204 -16.06 -19.89 1.05
CA ALA A 204 -16.56 -19.00 2.08
C ALA A 204 -18.01 -19.35 2.48
N HIS A 205 -18.89 -19.63 1.52
CA HIS A 205 -20.25 -20.08 1.81
C HIS A 205 -20.27 -21.37 2.64
N VAL A 206 -19.46 -22.36 2.26
CA VAL A 206 -19.32 -23.60 3.04
C VAL A 206 -18.83 -23.30 4.46
N ALA A 207 -17.80 -22.46 4.61
CA ALA A 207 -17.28 -22.10 5.94
C ALA A 207 -18.34 -21.43 6.82
N VAL A 208 -19.07 -20.45 6.28
CA VAL A 208 -20.10 -19.71 7.03
C VAL A 208 -21.30 -20.60 7.38
N LEU A 209 -21.72 -21.50 6.48
CA LEU A 209 -22.75 -22.49 6.80
C LEU A 209 -22.31 -23.45 7.91
N LEU A 210 -21.03 -23.87 7.93
CA LEU A 210 -20.52 -24.70 9.02
C LEU A 210 -20.47 -23.95 10.36
N PHE A 211 -20.28 -22.62 10.36
CA PHE A 211 -20.30 -21.83 11.60
C PHE A 211 -21.65 -21.90 12.32
N THR A 212 -22.77 -22.03 11.60
CA THR A 212 -24.10 -22.02 12.21
C THR A 212 -24.34 -23.25 13.09
N ASN A 213 -23.77 -24.39 12.73
CA ASN A 213 -23.95 -25.66 13.46
C ASN A 213 -22.73 -26.01 14.31
N HIS A 214 -21.57 -25.45 13.99
CA HIS A 214 -20.30 -25.74 14.63
C HIS A 214 -19.56 -24.43 14.95
N GLU A 215 -20.04 -23.66 15.93
CA GLU A 215 -19.44 -22.37 16.29
C GLU A 215 -17.91 -22.45 16.53
N LYS A 216 -17.43 -23.54 17.16
CA LYS A 216 -16.00 -23.78 17.40
C LYS A 216 -15.18 -23.92 16.11
N PHE A 217 -15.80 -24.25 14.98
CA PHE A 217 -15.13 -24.32 13.69
C PHE A 217 -14.60 -22.95 13.25
N LYS A 218 -15.29 -21.86 13.60
CA LYS A 218 -14.82 -20.47 13.37
C LYS A 218 -13.44 -20.26 13.95
N ASP A 219 -13.25 -20.56 15.23
CA ASP A 219 -11.97 -20.37 15.92
C ASP A 219 -10.88 -21.27 15.33
N VAL A 220 -11.21 -22.51 14.98
CA VAL A 220 -10.26 -23.45 14.33
C VAL A 220 -9.84 -22.95 12.95
N LEU A 221 -10.76 -22.40 12.16
CA LEU A 221 -10.48 -21.87 10.83
C LEU A 221 -9.67 -20.57 10.89
N MET A 222 -10.06 -19.63 11.74
CA MET A 222 -9.30 -18.39 11.94
C MET A 222 -7.89 -18.67 12.46
N ALA A 223 -7.74 -19.64 13.37
CA ALA A 223 -6.43 -20.08 13.81
C ALA A 223 -5.56 -20.68 12.70
N ARG A 224 -6.16 -21.33 11.70
CA ARG A 224 -5.43 -21.78 10.51
C ARG A 224 -5.03 -20.64 9.60
N PHE A 225 -5.87 -19.61 9.43
CA PHE A 225 -5.49 -18.39 8.75
C PHE A 225 -4.31 -17.71 9.46
N SER A 226 -4.41 -17.41 10.76
CA SER A 226 -3.34 -16.71 11.50
C SER A 226 -1.99 -17.43 11.43
N LYS A 227 -1.99 -18.77 11.34
CA LYS A 227 -0.77 -19.56 11.17
C LYS A 227 -0.17 -19.44 9.75
N LYS A 228 -1.01 -19.39 8.73
CA LYS A 228 -0.59 -19.55 7.32
C LYS A 228 -0.48 -18.23 6.58
N CYS A 229 -1.33 -17.29 6.92
CA CYS A 229 -1.40 -15.94 6.42
C CYS A 229 -1.30 -14.97 7.60
N PRO A 230 -0.08 -14.54 7.99
CA PRO A 230 0.09 -13.66 9.15
C PRO A 230 -0.63 -12.32 9.02
N TYR A 231 -1.06 -11.97 7.81
CA TYR A 231 -1.70 -10.69 7.49
C TYR A 231 -3.20 -10.64 7.78
N VAL A 232 -3.87 -11.77 8.05
CA VAL A 232 -5.29 -11.75 8.45
C VAL A 232 -5.50 -11.05 9.79
N ILE A 233 -4.45 -10.97 10.61
CA ILE A 233 -4.41 -10.15 11.83
C ILE A 233 -3.22 -9.22 11.67
N PRO A 234 -3.45 -7.93 11.35
CA PRO A 234 -2.36 -6.99 11.14
C PRO A 234 -1.49 -6.88 12.40
N LYS A 235 -0.34 -7.56 12.35
CA LYS A 235 0.69 -7.67 13.37
C LYS A 235 2.01 -7.98 12.69
N TYR A 236 3.05 -7.18 12.96
CA TYR A 236 4.38 -7.46 12.45
C TYR A 236 5.18 -8.32 13.42
N PHE A 237 5.74 -9.39 12.89
CA PHE A 237 6.63 -10.27 13.64
C PHE A 237 8.05 -9.72 13.60
N ALA A 238 8.59 -9.40 14.77
CA ALA A 238 10.02 -9.20 14.91
C ALA A 238 10.72 -10.56 14.91
N LYS A 239 11.89 -10.59 14.26
CA LYS A 239 12.82 -11.71 14.37
C LYS A 239 13.43 -11.69 15.77
N GLU A 240 13.37 -12.81 16.48
CA GLU A 240 13.98 -12.92 17.80
C GLU A 240 15.51 -13.08 17.67
N PRO A 241 16.32 -12.60 18.64
CA PRO A 241 17.78 -12.70 18.56
C PRO A 241 18.29 -14.15 18.42
N THR A 242 17.54 -15.11 18.97
CA THR A 242 17.84 -16.55 18.94
C THR A 242 17.32 -17.25 17.68
N GLU A 243 16.50 -16.59 16.87
CA GLU A 243 15.84 -17.17 15.71
C GLU A 243 16.75 -17.11 14.47
N THR A 244 16.91 -18.23 13.77
CA THR A 244 17.65 -18.25 12.50
C THR A 244 16.83 -17.56 11.39
N PRO A 245 17.48 -17.07 10.31
CA PRO A 245 16.74 -16.50 9.16
C PRO A 245 15.68 -17.47 8.61
N ASP A 246 16.01 -18.76 8.48
CA ASP A 246 15.08 -19.78 8.00
C ASP A 246 13.90 -20.02 8.94
N GLN A 247 14.12 -19.99 10.26
CA GLN A 247 13.04 -20.10 11.23
C GLN A 247 12.08 -18.90 11.12
N PHE A 248 12.65 -17.70 10.97
CA PHE A 248 11.86 -16.48 10.80
C PHE A 248 11.05 -16.49 9.50
N LEU A 249 11.62 -16.95 8.38
CA LEU A 249 10.87 -17.12 7.13
C LEU A 249 9.70 -18.12 7.29
N LYS A 250 9.90 -19.24 8.00
CA LYS A 250 8.81 -20.17 8.34
C LYS A 250 7.73 -19.50 9.20
N LYS A 251 8.13 -18.66 10.16
CA LYS A 251 7.22 -17.90 11.03
C LYS A 251 6.37 -16.91 10.24
N LEU A 252 6.94 -16.28 9.20
CA LEU A 252 6.21 -15.44 8.25
C LEU A 252 5.35 -16.24 7.26
N GLY A 253 5.45 -17.57 7.22
CA GLY A 253 4.65 -18.42 6.34
C GLY A 253 5.24 -18.61 4.94
N TYR A 254 6.53 -18.34 4.75
CA TYR A 254 7.25 -18.77 3.55
C TYR A 254 7.32 -20.29 3.48
N THR A 255 7.32 -20.80 2.26
CA THR A 255 7.41 -22.22 1.94
C THR A 255 8.75 -22.51 1.26
N MET A 256 9.40 -23.58 1.73
CA MET A 256 10.61 -24.09 1.12
C MET A 256 10.21 -25.14 0.07
N LYS A 257 10.65 -24.94 -1.16
CA LYS A 257 10.48 -25.85 -2.30
C LYS A 257 11.80 -26.58 -2.56
N GLU A 258 11.80 -27.52 -3.50
CA GLU A 258 13.00 -28.29 -3.88
C GLU A 258 14.17 -27.39 -4.30
N LYS A 259 13.86 -26.25 -4.95
CA LYS A 259 14.85 -25.25 -5.41
C LYS A 259 15.20 -24.18 -4.36
N GLY A 260 14.82 -24.38 -3.10
CA GLY A 260 15.00 -23.41 -2.02
C GLY A 260 13.71 -22.66 -1.66
N TRP A 261 13.86 -21.52 -0.97
CA TRP A 261 12.74 -20.65 -0.63
C TRP A 261 12.00 -20.17 -1.89
N GLU A 262 10.69 -20.07 -1.81
CA GLU A 262 9.91 -19.46 -2.88
C GLU A 262 10.26 -17.98 -3.09
N SER A 263 10.00 -17.46 -4.29
CA SER A 263 10.19 -16.04 -4.57
C SER A 263 9.15 -15.17 -3.87
N GLU A 264 9.44 -13.89 -3.68
CA GLU A 264 8.52 -12.91 -3.10
C GLU A 264 7.19 -12.85 -3.87
N ALA A 265 7.22 -12.85 -5.21
CA ALA A 265 6.01 -12.88 -6.03
C ALA A 265 5.16 -14.15 -5.80
N GLN A 266 5.79 -15.32 -5.60
CA GLN A 266 5.07 -16.56 -5.30
C GLN A 266 4.46 -16.53 -3.90
N TYR A 267 5.21 -15.99 -2.93
CA TYR A 267 4.73 -15.77 -1.57
C TYR A 267 3.52 -14.82 -1.57
N ASP A 268 3.65 -13.64 -2.17
CA ASP A 268 2.59 -12.62 -2.24
C ASP A 268 1.31 -13.17 -2.88
N ALA A 269 1.43 -13.90 -3.99
CA ALA A 269 0.28 -14.52 -4.66
C ALA A 269 -0.45 -15.52 -3.75
N ARG A 270 0.28 -16.40 -3.05
CA ARG A 270 -0.34 -17.35 -2.10
C ARG A 270 -1.00 -16.64 -0.92
N GLN A 271 -0.33 -15.62 -0.38
CA GLN A 271 -0.85 -14.85 0.74
C GLN A 271 -2.13 -14.10 0.35
N CYS A 272 -2.15 -13.47 -0.83
CA CYS A 272 -3.33 -12.82 -1.40
C CYS A 272 -4.45 -13.84 -1.68
N GLY A 273 -4.13 -15.05 -2.16
CA GLY A 273 -5.11 -16.12 -2.37
C GLY A 273 -5.76 -16.61 -1.07
N MET A 274 -4.99 -16.78 0.01
CA MET A 274 -5.58 -17.09 1.32
C MET A 274 -6.36 -15.91 1.90
N PHE A 275 -5.83 -14.69 1.75
CA PHE A 275 -6.46 -13.48 2.24
C PHE A 275 -7.79 -13.16 1.54
N SER A 276 -7.93 -13.51 0.25
CA SER A 276 -9.20 -13.36 -0.46
C SER A 276 -10.29 -14.27 0.12
N LEU A 277 -9.98 -15.50 0.52
CA LEU A 277 -10.94 -16.36 1.24
C LEU A 277 -11.34 -15.77 2.60
N TYR A 278 -10.38 -15.24 3.35
CA TYR A 278 -10.66 -14.55 4.61
C TYR A 278 -11.63 -13.37 4.38
N CYS A 279 -11.42 -12.58 3.33
CA CYS A 279 -12.32 -11.51 2.90
C CYS A 279 -13.70 -12.03 2.50
N ALA A 280 -13.76 -13.07 1.65
CA ALA A 280 -15.01 -13.66 1.20
C ALA A 280 -15.85 -14.16 2.39
N ILE A 281 -15.23 -14.77 3.41
CA ILE A 281 -15.91 -15.19 4.65
C ILE A 281 -16.58 -13.99 5.34
N MET A 282 -15.88 -12.86 5.49
CA MET A 282 -16.42 -11.69 6.20
C MET A 282 -17.66 -11.07 5.55
N GLN A 283 -17.70 -11.02 4.22
CA GLN A 283 -18.80 -10.38 3.49
C GLN A 283 -19.95 -11.35 3.14
N THR A 284 -19.71 -12.66 3.25
CA THR A 284 -20.71 -13.69 2.97
C THR A 284 -21.90 -13.57 3.91
N THR A 285 -23.10 -13.49 3.32
CA THR A 285 -24.37 -13.60 4.04
C THR A 285 -24.91 -15.01 3.84
N PRO A 286 -25.04 -15.83 4.91
CA PRO A 286 -25.58 -17.17 4.76
C PRO A 286 -27.08 -17.11 4.49
N GLN A 287 -27.58 -18.14 3.81
CA GLN A 287 -29.01 -18.28 3.52
C GLN A 287 -29.81 -18.67 4.78
N VAL A 288 -29.14 -19.27 5.76
CA VAL A 288 -29.71 -19.69 7.05
C VAL A 288 -28.76 -19.28 8.16
N GLY A 289 -29.31 -18.78 9.27
CA GLY A 289 -28.52 -18.34 10.43
C GLY A 289 -27.83 -17.00 10.22
N GLN A 290 -26.71 -16.80 10.92
CA GLN A 290 -25.93 -15.56 10.88
C GLN A 290 -24.46 -15.88 10.68
N ASN A 291 -23.74 -14.96 10.03
CA ASN A 291 -22.30 -15.07 9.90
C ASN A 291 -21.62 -14.72 11.24
N LEU A 292 -20.98 -15.70 11.88
CA LEU A 292 -20.27 -15.52 13.14
C LEU A 292 -18.93 -14.76 13.01
N TYR A 293 -18.52 -14.46 11.78
CA TYR A 293 -17.35 -13.62 11.49
C TYR A 293 -17.74 -12.52 10.48
N PRO A 294 -18.57 -11.55 10.89
CA PRO A 294 -19.22 -10.61 9.98
C PRO A 294 -18.27 -9.50 9.49
N LEU A 295 -18.77 -8.69 8.55
CA LEU A 295 -18.05 -7.57 7.91
C LEU A 295 -17.53 -6.50 8.90
N SER A 296 -17.98 -6.47 10.15
CA SER A 296 -17.37 -5.64 11.20
C SER A 296 -15.89 -5.96 11.40
N GLN A 297 -15.51 -7.24 11.23
CA GLN A 297 -14.10 -7.67 11.26
C GLN A 297 -13.29 -7.03 10.13
N GLY A 298 -13.91 -6.77 8.98
CA GLY A 298 -13.26 -6.09 7.86
C GLY A 298 -12.93 -4.63 8.16
N TRP A 299 -13.79 -3.92 8.90
CA TRP A 299 -13.48 -2.58 9.41
C TRP A 299 -12.31 -2.62 10.39
N THR A 300 -12.35 -3.56 11.34
CA THR A 300 -11.26 -3.75 12.30
C THR A 300 -9.94 -4.06 11.60
N TRP A 301 -9.95 -4.91 10.58
CA TRP A 301 -8.76 -5.24 9.78
C TRP A 301 -8.22 -3.99 9.06
N MET A 302 -9.08 -3.27 8.33
CA MET A 302 -8.69 -2.07 7.59
C MET A 302 -8.12 -0.99 8.54
N ALA A 303 -8.80 -0.73 9.66
CA ALA A 303 -8.33 0.23 10.64
C ALA A 303 -6.98 -0.18 11.25
N ARG A 304 -6.74 -1.47 11.50
CA ARG A 304 -5.46 -1.94 12.04
C ARG A 304 -4.34 -1.82 11.01
N ILE A 305 -4.56 -2.22 9.76
CA ILE A 305 -3.50 -2.23 8.74
C ILE A 305 -3.05 -0.81 8.35
N ILE A 306 -3.98 0.14 8.23
CA ILE A 306 -3.65 1.52 7.84
C ILE A 306 -3.01 2.35 8.96
N ASN A 307 -3.12 1.89 10.22
CA ASN A 307 -2.49 2.50 11.38
C ASN A 307 -1.10 1.91 11.68
N MET A 308 -0.53 1.11 10.77
CA MET A 308 0.81 0.55 10.87
C MET A 308 1.66 0.98 9.67
N PRO A 309 2.99 1.04 9.79
CA PRO A 309 3.87 1.28 8.65
C PRO A 309 3.65 0.22 7.55
N PRO A 310 3.42 0.57 6.27
CA PRO A 310 3.18 -0.42 5.23
C PRO A 310 4.42 -1.29 4.95
N HIS A 311 4.23 -2.61 4.92
CA HIS A 311 5.18 -3.55 4.30
C HIS A 311 4.96 -3.67 2.78
N PRO A 312 5.93 -4.21 2.01
CA PRO A 312 5.84 -4.34 0.54
C PRO A 312 4.55 -5.02 0.03
N ILE A 313 4.05 -6.05 0.74
CA ILE A 313 2.82 -6.77 0.38
C ILE A 313 1.52 -6.00 0.69
N THR A 314 1.58 -5.01 1.59
CA THR A 314 0.38 -4.30 2.12
C THR A 314 -0.52 -3.72 1.03
N PRO A 315 -0.01 -3.09 -0.04
CA PRO A 315 -0.84 -2.57 -1.11
C PRO A 315 -1.64 -3.66 -1.84
N ALA A 316 -1.04 -4.84 -2.03
CA ALA A 316 -1.70 -5.99 -2.64
C ALA A 316 -2.84 -6.52 -1.75
N LEU A 317 -2.62 -6.61 -0.44
CA LEU A 317 -3.64 -7.03 0.52
C LEU A 317 -4.83 -6.06 0.55
N ILE A 318 -4.58 -4.75 0.59
CA ILE A 318 -5.65 -3.74 0.56
C ILE A 318 -6.41 -3.81 -0.76
N THR A 319 -5.72 -4.04 -1.87
CA THR A 319 -6.36 -4.24 -3.19
C THR A 319 -7.30 -5.44 -3.15
N VAL A 320 -6.83 -6.60 -2.67
CA VAL A 320 -7.66 -7.82 -2.52
C VAL A 320 -8.85 -7.57 -1.60
N PHE A 321 -8.66 -6.85 -0.49
CA PHE A 321 -9.74 -6.49 0.41
C PHE A 321 -10.82 -5.68 -0.32
N LEU A 322 -10.43 -4.64 -1.06
CA LEU A 322 -11.38 -3.79 -1.78
C LEU A 322 -12.07 -4.53 -2.93
N GLU A 323 -11.37 -5.45 -3.60
CA GLU A 323 -11.97 -6.27 -4.66
C GLU A 323 -12.98 -7.27 -4.11
N VAL A 324 -12.71 -7.91 -2.97
CA VAL A 324 -13.55 -9.01 -2.44
C VAL A 324 -14.61 -8.53 -1.44
N CYS A 325 -14.27 -7.60 -0.56
CA CYS A 325 -15.15 -7.06 0.47
C CYS A 325 -15.69 -5.66 0.14
N GLY A 326 -15.06 -4.95 -0.80
CA GLY A 326 -15.29 -3.52 -0.97
C GLY A 326 -16.75 -3.15 -1.21
N HIS A 327 -17.47 -3.91 -2.04
CA HIS A 327 -18.90 -3.69 -2.27
C HIS A 327 -19.70 -3.67 -0.95
N GLY A 328 -19.50 -4.69 -0.10
CA GLY A 328 -20.14 -4.76 1.21
C GLY A 328 -19.65 -3.64 2.15
N TYR A 329 -18.34 -3.38 2.16
CA TYR A 329 -17.68 -2.39 3.01
C TYR A 329 -18.22 -0.97 2.75
N MET A 330 -18.30 -0.57 1.49
CA MET A 330 -18.83 0.74 1.09
C MET A 330 -20.31 0.87 1.45
N ARG A 331 -21.10 -0.18 1.25
CA ARG A 331 -22.54 -0.16 1.58
C ARG A 331 -22.78 -0.08 3.10
N ALA A 332 -21.97 -0.78 3.89
CA ALA A 332 -22.09 -0.81 5.34
C ALA A 332 -21.65 0.50 6.00
N TYR A 333 -20.50 1.07 5.60
CA TYR A 333 -19.89 2.21 6.30
C TYR A 333 -20.00 3.55 5.56
N ARG A 334 -20.41 3.55 4.29
CA ARG A 334 -20.74 4.74 3.49
C ARG A 334 -19.67 5.83 3.58
N GLN A 335 -20.00 6.97 4.17
CA GLN A 335 -19.10 8.11 4.28
C GLN A 335 -17.83 7.82 5.08
N GLN A 336 -17.90 6.93 6.08
CA GLN A 336 -16.71 6.54 6.83
C GLN A 336 -15.76 5.70 5.98
N ALA A 337 -16.29 4.83 5.10
CA ALA A 337 -15.46 4.12 4.13
C ALA A 337 -14.81 5.10 3.13
N ASN A 338 -15.54 6.09 2.61
CA ASN A 338 -14.97 7.12 1.73
C ASN A 338 -13.79 7.85 2.36
N LYS A 339 -13.90 8.24 3.65
CA LYS A 339 -12.80 8.86 4.39
C LYS A 339 -11.57 7.97 4.47
N VAL A 340 -11.76 6.66 4.66
CA VAL A 340 -10.66 5.68 4.66
C VAL A 340 -10.03 5.58 3.28
N LEU A 341 -10.81 5.55 2.19
CA LEU A 341 -10.25 5.53 0.82
C LEU A 341 -9.46 6.80 0.51
N GLN A 342 -9.90 7.97 0.98
CA GLN A 342 -9.16 9.22 0.85
C GLN A 342 -7.85 9.18 1.62
N LEU A 343 -7.88 8.76 2.90
CA LEU A 343 -6.69 8.57 3.73
C LEU A 343 -5.67 7.61 3.10
N LEU A 344 -6.17 6.53 2.49
CA LEU A 344 -5.32 5.59 1.76
C LEU A 344 -4.58 6.29 0.61
N MET A 345 -5.28 7.15 -0.13
CA MET A 345 -4.72 7.88 -1.27
C MET A 345 -3.75 8.99 -0.85
N SER A 346 -4.12 9.82 0.13
CA SER A 346 -3.38 11.02 0.51
C SER A 346 -2.20 10.73 1.43
N ASP A 347 -2.39 9.85 2.42
CA ASP A 347 -1.45 9.70 3.54
C ASP A 347 -0.78 8.33 3.55
N PHE A 348 -1.50 7.25 3.20
CA PHE A 348 -0.94 5.90 3.26
C PHE A 348 -0.06 5.54 2.07
N ILE A 349 -0.50 5.82 0.84
CA ILE A 349 0.27 5.50 -0.39
C ILE A 349 1.68 6.09 -0.37
N PRO A 350 1.89 7.36 0.03
CA PRO A 350 3.23 7.94 0.11
C PRO A 350 4.18 7.24 1.08
N LEU A 351 3.67 6.48 2.06
CA LEU A 351 4.47 5.75 3.04
C LEU A 351 4.93 4.37 2.54
N ILE A 352 4.38 3.89 1.42
CA ILE A 352 4.69 2.54 0.91
C ILE A 352 6.17 2.46 0.49
N PRO A 353 6.92 1.42 0.93
CA PRO A 353 8.33 1.26 0.57
C PRO A 353 8.52 0.99 -0.93
N LYS A 354 9.74 1.21 -1.45
CA LYS A 354 10.07 1.09 -2.87
C LYS A 354 9.82 -0.32 -3.42
N GLU A 355 10.03 -1.32 -2.59
CA GLU A 355 9.82 -2.74 -2.89
C GLU A 355 8.33 -3.04 -3.15
N GLY A 356 7.40 -2.25 -2.58
CA GLY A 356 5.96 -2.39 -2.76
C GLY A 356 5.38 -1.65 -3.98
N VAL A 357 6.19 -0.92 -4.75
CA VAL A 357 5.72 -0.01 -5.83
C VAL A 357 4.87 -0.72 -6.89
N ALA A 358 5.19 -1.98 -7.21
CA ALA A 358 4.40 -2.77 -8.16
C ALA A 358 2.95 -2.94 -7.69
N GLY A 359 2.73 -3.24 -6.40
CA GLY A 359 1.41 -3.33 -5.79
C GLY A 359 0.72 -1.98 -5.64
N THR A 360 1.49 -0.91 -5.38
CA THR A 360 0.99 0.46 -5.22
C THR A 360 0.26 0.97 -6.45
N THR A 361 0.79 0.70 -7.65
CA THR A 361 0.16 1.17 -8.90
C THR A 361 -1.25 0.64 -9.05
N ARG A 362 -1.47 -0.67 -8.81
CA ARG A 362 -2.80 -1.29 -8.89
C ARG A 362 -3.74 -0.71 -7.84
N LEU A 363 -3.28 -0.57 -6.60
CA LEU A 363 -4.06 0.03 -5.52
C LEU A 363 -4.48 1.47 -5.86
N LYS A 364 -3.54 2.27 -6.37
CA LYS A 364 -3.79 3.67 -6.74
C LYS A 364 -4.86 3.77 -7.83
N THR A 365 -4.73 3.00 -8.92
CA THR A 365 -5.72 2.98 -10.00
C THR A 365 -7.09 2.56 -9.48
N LEU A 366 -7.16 1.56 -8.62
CA LEU A 366 -8.41 1.14 -7.99
C LEU A 366 -9.02 2.29 -7.18
N LEU A 367 -8.26 2.89 -6.24
CA LEU A 367 -8.75 3.98 -5.40
C LEU A 367 -9.18 5.21 -6.20
N GLU A 368 -8.46 5.58 -7.26
CA GLU A 368 -8.86 6.70 -8.15
C GLU A 368 -10.21 6.44 -8.79
N ASN A 369 -10.46 5.21 -9.27
CA ASN A 369 -11.76 4.84 -9.83
C ASN A 369 -12.85 4.87 -8.75
N LEU A 370 -12.58 4.33 -7.56
CA LEU A 370 -13.56 4.28 -6.48
C LEU A 370 -13.94 5.65 -5.92
N LEU A 371 -12.97 6.56 -5.81
CA LEU A 371 -13.21 7.94 -5.37
C LEU A 371 -14.01 8.74 -6.42
N LYS A 372 -13.89 8.40 -7.71
CA LYS A 372 -14.68 9.01 -8.79
C LYS A 372 -16.11 8.48 -8.84
N THR A 373 -16.29 7.15 -8.77
CA THR A 373 -17.62 6.53 -8.93
C THR A 373 -18.42 6.47 -7.64
N GLY A 374 -17.74 6.47 -6.48
CA GLY A 374 -18.36 6.23 -5.17
C GLY A 374 -18.92 4.82 -5.00
N GLN A 375 -18.67 3.90 -5.94
CA GLN A 375 -19.24 2.56 -5.97
C GLN A 375 -18.19 1.51 -6.32
N ILE A 376 -18.26 0.37 -5.62
CA ILE A 376 -17.48 -0.83 -5.92
C ILE A 376 -18.43 -1.85 -6.56
N PRO A 377 -18.10 -2.40 -7.75
CA PRO A 377 -18.92 -3.42 -8.39
C PRO A 377 -19.05 -4.66 -7.49
N VAL A 378 -20.13 -5.42 -7.68
CA VAL A 378 -20.28 -6.70 -6.97
C VAL A 378 -19.13 -7.62 -7.42
N PRO A 379 -18.38 -8.23 -6.48
CA PRO A 379 -17.30 -9.12 -6.85
C PRO A 379 -17.80 -10.34 -7.62
N GLU A 380 -17.07 -10.70 -8.66
CA GLU A 380 -17.35 -11.89 -9.47
C GLU A 380 -17.33 -13.16 -8.61
N GLY A 381 -18.31 -14.03 -8.80
CA GLY A 381 -18.48 -15.27 -8.03
C GLY A 381 -19.10 -15.09 -6.64
N ARG A 382 -19.39 -13.85 -6.20
CA ARG A 382 -20.09 -13.61 -4.93
C ARG A 382 -21.49 -14.21 -4.92
N GLU A 383 -22.18 -14.10 -6.04
CA GLU A 383 -23.48 -14.72 -6.25
C GLU A 383 -23.28 -16.13 -6.81
N PHE A 384 -24.25 -17.02 -6.57
CA PHE A 384 -24.19 -18.37 -7.11
C PHE A 384 -24.29 -18.35 -8.63
N ASP A 385 -23.53 -19.23 -9.27
CA ASP A 385 -23.70 -19.54 -10.68
C ASP A 385 -25.10 -20.16 -10.87
N GLY A 386 -25.78 -19.73 -11.93
CA GLY A 386 -27.20 -20.01 -12.22
C GLY A 386 -27.55 -21.48 -12.40
#